data_AF-A0A1L0D7U0-F1
#
_entry.id   AF-A0A1L0D7U0-F1
#
_cell.length_a   1.000
_cell.length_b   1.000
_cell.length_c   1.000
_cell.angle_alpha   90.00
_cell.angle_beta   90.00
_cell.angle_gamma   90.00
#
_symmetry.space_group_name_H-M   'P 1'
#
loop_
_entity.id
_entity.type
_entity.pdbx_description
1 polymer ?
#
loop_
_entity_poly.entity_id
_entity_poly.type
_entity_poly.pdbx_seq_one_letter_code
_entity_poly.pdbx_strand_id
1 'polypeptide(L)'
;MKLYFEAEKFVKEGDRGLKNRIFNAKLTNSPKHVYALVICTLKYKEYINEIIRKSKLKDVPQIKKLKVKDSLLMLLVHDFLFSAKGRIQLGKHPIKDAFLLNKTRMQAELTKLKLKHKVKSVDQLPLKDGLDDDETPIRWIRVNTIKTEAESLFKKHAFFSNLEKVDSIEEITKPGVIYQDSHIKNLYGIHPREKLTSTDAYLHGEVIIQDRASCFPAEILNYDENDIHSEVIDACAAPGNKTTHAASYVNNHENGVVYAFERDNQRVKVLKTMCERATGKSKKSLIHPTHSDFTKISPKDFPTITGLIVDPSCSGSGIFGRAIEDANAEEQTKEEIDTERLNKLAGFQFKIMKHALSFPSARKVVYSTCSIHPHENERVVVDLLSDPDIKSRAGRWQRERLSFHLGKGEAGSKSSRRSATAIKANA
;
A
#
# COMPACT_ATOMS: atom_id res chain seq x y z
N MET A 1 -16.53 -24.75 -9.14
CA MET A 1 -17.29 -24.20 -10.30
C MET A 1 -17.25 -22.68 -10.31
N LYS A 2 -17.67 -22.01 -9.22
CA LYS A 2 -17.79 -20.54 -9.17
C LYS A 2 -16.48 -19.74 -9.21
N LEU A 3 -15.35 -20.29 -8.76
CA LEU A 3 -14.09 -19.53 -8.64
C LEU A 3 -13.71 -18.80 -9.92
N TYR A 4 -13.59 -19.51 -11.05
CA TYR A 4 -13.17 -18.91 -12.31
C TYR A 4 -14.19 -17.93 -12.86
N PHE A 5 -15.49 -18.21 -12.74
CA PHE A 5 -16.55 -17.29 -13.20
C PHE A 5 -16.69 -16.05 -12.29
N GLU A 6 -16.37 -16.18 -11.01
CA GLU A 6 -16.28 -15.03 -10.10
C GLU A 6 -15.05 -14.20 -10.42
N ALA A 7 -13.88 -14.83 -10.57
CA ALA A 7 -12.63 -14.18 -10.95
C ALA A 7 -12.71 -13.48 -12.31
N GLU A 8 -13.40 -14.07 -13.28
CA GLU A 8 -13.59 -13.53 -14.62
C GLU A 8 -14.10 -12.08 -14.62
N LYS A 9 -15.01 -11.76 -13.69
CA LYS A 9 -15.61 -10.42 -13.55
C LYS A 9 -14.60 -9.33 -13.21
N PHE A 10 -13.40 -9.72 -12.79
CA PHE A 10 -12.34 -8.84 -12.34
C PHE A 10 -11.09 -8.86 -13.23
N VAL A 11 -11.06 -9.71 -14.26
CA VAL A 11 -9.95 -9.73 -15.24
C VAL A 11 -9.97 -8.49 -16.14
N LYS A 12 -11.17 -7.94 -16.40
CA LYS A 12 -11.34 -6.68 -17.12
C LYS A 12 -11.27 -5.48 -16.19
N GLU A 13 -10.84 -4.36 -16.76
CA GLU A 13 -10.74 -3.05 -16.11
C GLU A 13 -12.06 -2.56 -15.50
N GLY A 14 -11.95 -1.56 -14.63
CA GLY A 14 -13.08 -0.92 -13.97
C GLY A 14 -12.61 0.22 -13.07
N ASP A 15 -13.53 1.10 -12.70
CA ASP A 15 -13.26 2.45 -12.15
C ASP A 15 -12.50 2.50 -10.80
N ARG A 16 -12.26 1.35 -10.15
CA ARG A 16 -11.61 1.24 -8.84
C ARG A 16 -10.56 0.12 -8.85
N GLY A 17 -9.56 0.25 -7.98
CA GLY A 17 -8.47 -0.74 -7.90
C GLY A 17 -8.95 -2.17 -7.65
N LEU A 18 -8.24 -3.16 -8.19
CA LEU A 18 -8.65 -4.57 -8.25
C LEU A 18 -8.95 -5.13 -6.85
N LYS A 19 -8.07 -4.83 -5.88
CA LYS A 19 -8.26 -5.25 -4.48
C LYS A 19 -9.57 -4.70 -3.90
N ASN A 20 -9.87 -3.43 -4.16
CA ASN A 20 -11.09 -2.80 -3.68
C ASN A 20 -12.34 -3.45 -4.31
N ARG A 21 -12.31 -3.66 -5.64
CA ARG A 21 -13.40 -4.31 -6.38
C ARG A 21 -13.69 -5.72 -5.85
N ILE A 22 -12.65 -6.52 -5.58
CA ILE A 22 -12.81 -7.91 -5.15
C ILE A 22 -13.23 -8.01 -3.69
N PHE A 23 -12.60 -7.27 -2.78
CA PHE A 23 -12.87 -7.39 -1.34
C PHE A 23 -14.22 -6.81 -0.91
N ASN A 24 -14.81 -5.95 -1.73
CA ASN A 24 -16.16 -5.42 -1.51
C ASN A 24 -17.26 -6.13 -2.33
N ALA A 25 -16.89 -7.12 -3.16
CA ALA A 25 -17.85 -7.90 -3.91
C ALA A 25 -18.50 -8.99 -3.05
N LYS A 26 -19.78 -9.27 -3.30
CA LYS A 26 -20.45 -10.46 -2.75
C LYS A 26 -19.95 -11.70 -3.50
N LEU A 27 -19.02 -12.43 -2.90
CA LEU A 27 -18.36 -13.61 -3.47
C LEU A 27 -18.68 -14.86 -2.65
N THR A 28 -18.81 -16.00 -3.33
CA THR A 28 -18.92 -17.31 -2.64
C THR A 28 -17.56 -17.90 -2.33
N ASN A 29 -16.53 -17.54 -3.10
CA ASN A 29 -15.15 -17.89 -2.80
C ASN A 29 -14.49 -16.81 -1.94
N SER A 30 -13.42 -17.19 -1.24
CA SER A 30 -12.61 -16.23 -0.48
C SER A 30 -12.13 -15.10 -1.39
N PRO A 31 -12.38 -13.82 -1.04
CA PRO A 31 -11.87 -12.69 -1.81
C PRO A 31 -10.35 -12.74 -2.00
N LYS A 32 -9.60 -13.28 -1.03
CA LYS A 32 -8.15 -13.49 -1.13
C LYS A 32 -7.79 -14.47 -2.25
N HIS A 33 -8.56 -15.56 -2.38
CA HIS A 33 -8.32 -16.57 -3.40
C HIS A 33 -8.66 -16.03 -4.80
N VAL A 34 -9.78 -15.32 -4.93
CA VAL A 34 -10.15 -14.65 -6.19
C VAL A 34 -9.11 -13.60 -6.58
N TYR A 35 -8.67 -12.76 -5.62
CA TYR A 35 -7.63 -11.76 -5.85
C TYR A 35 -6.32 -12.40 -6.32
N ALA A 36 -5.83 -13.43 -5.64
CA ALA A 36 -4.60 -14.13 -6.02
C ALA A 36 -4.67 -14.72 -7.44
N LEU A 37 -5.80 -15.34 -7.81
CA LEU A 37 -5.97 -15.89 -9.15
C LEU A 37 -5.94 -14.79 -10.23
N VAL A 38 -6.66 -13.68 -10.01
CA VAL A 38 -6.75 -12.60 -11.00
C VAL A 38 -5.42 -11.85 -11.12
N ILE A 39 -4.79 -11.48 -10.00
CA ILE A 39 -3.53 -10.71 -10.03
C ILE A 39 -2.40 -11.52 -10.68
N CYS A 40 -2.26 -12.81 -10.36
CA CYS A 40 -1.24 -13.66 -10.99
C CYS A 40 -1.53 -13.91 -12.47
N THR A 41 -2.80 -13.96 -12.88
CA THR A 41 -3.17 -14.03 -14.29
C THR A 41 -2.79 -12.75 -15.03
N LEU A 42 -3.04 -11.58 -14.43
CA LEU A 42 -2.69 -10.28 -15.02
C LEU A 42 -1.17 -10.05 -15.08
N LYS A 43 -0.41 -10.59 -14.11
CA LYS A 43 1.06 -10.56 -14.11
C LYS A 43 1.64 -11.14 -15.40
N TYR A 44 1.08 -12.23 -15.90
CA TYR A 44 1.54 -12.90 -17.13
C TYR A 44 0.61 -12.66 -18.35
N LYS A 45 -0.22 -11.60 -18.35
CA LYS A 45 -1.26 -11.34 -19.36
C LYS A 45 -0.74 -11.46 -20.79
N GLU A 46 0.41 -10.85 -21.09
CA GLU A 46 0.97 -10.81 -22.45
C GLU A 46 1.35 -12.21 -22.95
N TYR A 47 2.07 -12.97 -22.12
CA TYR A 47 2.48 -14.33 -22.42
C TYR A 47 1.28 -15.29 -22.51
N ILE A 48 0.31 -15.15 -21.61
CA ILE A 48 -0.94 -15.93 -21.66
C ILE A 48 -1.69 -15.64 -22.96
N ASN A 49 -1.81 -14.38 -23.36
CA ASN A 49 -2.46 -14.00 -24.60
C ASN A 49 -1.70 -14.49 -25.84
N GLU A 50 -0.36 -14.48 -25.83
CA GLU A 50 0.47 -15.06 -26.88
C GLU A 50 0.19 -16.58 -27.01
N ILE A 51 0.17 -17.32 -25.90
CA ILE A 51 -0.13 -18.75 -25.89
C ILE A 51 -1.54 -19.03 -26.42
N ILE A 52 -2.56 -18.29 -25.97
CA ILE A 52 -3.95 -18.45 -26.45
C ILE A 52 -4.04 -18.25 -27.96
N ARG A 53 -3.35 -17.21 -28.48
CA ARG A 53 -3.33 -16.86 -29.91
C ARG A 53 -2.60 -17.92 -30.73
N LYS A 54 -1.37 -18.28 -30.36
CA LYS A 54 -0.54 -19.23 -31.11
C LYS A 54 -1.06 -20.66 -31.06
N SER A 55 -1.67 -21.06 -29.93
CA SER A 55 -2.32 -22.37 -29.82
C SER A 55 -3.68 -22.43 -30.53
N LYS A 56 -4.20 -21.31 -31.06
CA LYS A 56 -5.52 -21.19 -31.68
C LYS A 56 -6.63 -21.74 -30.77
N LEU A 57 -6.53 -21.45 -29.47
CA LEU A 57 -7.39 -22.06 -28.45
C LEU A 57 -8.86 -21.70 -28.66
N LYS A 58 -9.14 -20.47 -29.09
CA LYS A 58 -10.49 -19.96 -29.34
C LYS A 58 -11.17 -20.59 -30.56
N ASP A 59 -10.37 -21.02 -31.53
CA ASP A 59 -10.87 -21.57 -32.80
C ASP A 59 -11.27 -23.05 -32.68
N VAL A 60 -10.96 -23.67 -31.54
CA VAL A 60 -11.28 -25.08 -31.34
C VAL A 60 -12.78 -25.30 -31.26
N PRO A 61 -13.33 -26.26 -32.03
CA PRO A 61 -14.77 -26.48 -32.10
C PRO A 61 -15.44 -26.64 -30.72
N GLN A 62 -14.81 -27.40 -29.80
CA GLN A 62 -15.34 -27.63 -28.47
C GLN A 62 -15.36 -26.34 -27.61
N ILE A 63 -14.34 -25.49 -27.72
CA ILE A 63 -14.25 -24.21 -27.00
C ILE A 63 -15.21 -23.18 -27.61
N LYS A 64 -15.26 -23.09 -28.94
CA LYS A 64 -16.14 -22.19 -29.69
C LYS A 64 -17.61 -22.52 -29.46
N LYS A 65 -17.98 -23.81 -29.47
CA LYS A 65 -19.33 -24.29 -29.19
C LYS A 65 -19.80 -23.91 -27.78
N LEU A 66 -18.89 -23.93 -26.81
CA LEU A 66 -19.18 -23.56 -25.42
C LEU A 66 -19.14 -22.04 -25.16
N LYS A 67 -18.84 -21.22 -26.18
CA LYS A 67 -18.75 -19.75 -26.09
C LYS A 67 -17.89 -19.28 -24.91
N VAL A 68 -16.76 -19.95 -24.70
CA VAL A 68 -15.84 -19.62 -23.59
C VAL A 68 -15.23 -18.25 -23.84
N LYS A 69 -15.40 -17.34 -22.88
CA LYS A 69 -14.86 -15.98 -22.95
C LYS A 69 -13.35 -15.95 -22.78
N ASP A 70 -12.72 -14.94 -23.38
CA ASP A 70 -11.25 -14.74 -23.33
C ASP A 70 -10.71 -14.62 -21.91
N SER A 71 -11.38 -13.82 -21.09
CA SER A 71 -11.06 -13.63 -19.67
C SER A 71 -11.06 -14.95 -18.89
N LEU A 72 -11.99 -15.84 -19.22
CA LEU A 72 -12.05 -17.17 -18.60
C LEU A 72 -10.92 -18.08 -19.11
N LEU A 73 -10.60 -18.05 -20.40
CA LEU A 73 -9.46 -18.79 -20.96
C LEU A 73 -8.14 -18.34 -20.34
N MET A 74 -7.95 -17.04 -20.13
CA MET A 74 -6.73 -16.51 -19.50
C MET A 74 -6.51 -17.11 -18.10
N LEU A 75 -7.55 -17.14 -17.27
CA LEU A 75 -7.48 -17.71 -15.91
C LEU A 75 -7.15 -19.22 -15.93
N LEU A 76 -7.73 -19.96 -16.88
CA LEU A 76 -7.47 -21.40 -17.04
C LEU A 76 -6.04 -21.68 -17.53
N VAL A 77 -5.55 -20.88 -18.49
CA VAL A 77 -4.16 -20.97 -18.98
C VAL A 77 -3.17 -20.64 -17.88
N HIS A 78 -3.42 -19.59 -17.09
CA HIS A 78 -2.60 -19.27 -15.92
C HIS A 78 -2.48 -20.46 -14.96
N ASP A 79 -3.61 -20.98 -14.47
CA ASP A 79 -3.58 -22.06 -13.49
C ASP A 79 -2.95 -23.35 -14.03
N PHE A 80 -3.11 -23.61 -15.33
CA PHE A 80 -2.54 -24.81 -15.95
C PHE A 80 -1.03 -24.69 -16.23
N LEU A 81 -0.55 -23.53 -16.69
CA LEU A 81 0.81 -23.37 -17.21
C LEU A 81 1.74 -22.55 -16.31
N PHE A 82 1.21 -21.61 -15.55
CA PHE A 82 1.99 -20.64 -14.77
C PHE A 82 1.91 -20.88 -13.25
N SER A 83 0.89 -21.60 -12.77
CA SER A 83 0.82 -21.95 -11.35
C SER A 83 1.80 -23.08 -11.00
N ALA A 84 2.40 -23.03 -9.80
CA ALA A 84 3.31 -24.06 -9.31
C ALA A 84 2.70 -25.47 -9.26
N LYS A 85 1.37 -25.56 -9.12
CA LYS A 85 0.65 -26.85 -9.10
C LYS A 85 0.25 -27.35 -10.49
N GLY A 86 0.21 -26.49 -11.50
CA GLY A 86 -0.25 -26.81 -12.85
C GLY A 86 -1.67 -27.40 -12.92
N ARG A 87 -2.53 -27.08 -11.94
CA ARG A 87 -3.84 -27.71 -11.75
C ARG A 87 -4.96 -26.69 -11.80
N ILE A 88 -5.92 -26.95 -12.70
CA ILE A 88 -7.18 -26.22 -12.77
C ILE A 88 -8.08 -26.69 -11.62
N GLN A 89 -8.40 -25.78 -10.70
CA GLN A 89 -9.28 -25.94 -9.54
C GLN A 89 -10.78 -25.95 -9.92
N LEU A 90 -11.08 -26.44 -11.10
CA LEU A 90 -12.44 -26.65 -11.58
C LEU A 90 -12.76 -28.15 -11.43
N GLY A 91 -13.93 -28.47 -10.88
CA GLY A 91 -14.44 -29.85 -10.84
C GLY A 91 -14.73 -30.38 -12.25
N LYS A 92 -15.46 -31.51 -12.35
CA LYS A 92 -15.92 -32.04 -13.63
C LYS A 92 -16.81 -30.99 -14.32
N HIS A 93 -16.41 -30.54 -15.51
CA HIS A 93 -17.10 -29.46 -16.22
C HIS A 93 -16.75 -29.47 -17.71
N PRO A 94 -17.72 -29.30 -18.64
CA PRO A 94 -17.46 -29.36 -20.09
C PRO A 94 -16.37 -28.39 -20.57
N ILE A 95 -16.32 -27.18 -20.01
CA ILE A 95 -15.25 -26.20 -20.33
C ILE A 95 -13.87 -26.73 -19.94
N LYS A 96 -13.75 -27.38 -18.77
CA LYS A 96 -12.48 -27.97 -18.32
C LYS A 96 -12.04 -29.08 -19.27
N ASP A 97 -12.98 -29.95 -19.63
CA ASP A 97 -12.69 -31.09 -20.50
C ASP A 97 -12.27 -30.60 -21.90
N ALA A 98 -13.03 -29.66 -22.48
CA ALA A 98 -12.69 -29.00 -23.74
C ALA A 98 -11.33 -28.27 -23.70
N PHE A 99 -11.00 -27.63 -22.57
CA PHE A 99 -9.70 -26.98 -22.37
C PHE A 99 -8.55 -28.00 -22.27
N LEU A 100 -8.74 -29.10 -21.54
CA LEU A 100 -7.69 -30.09 -21.29
C LEU A 100 -7.40 -31.00 -22.49
N LEU A 101 -8.36 -31.18 -23.42
CA LEU A 101 -8.10 -31.82 -24.73
C LEU A 101 -6.95 -31.16 -25.51
N ASN A 102 -6.62 -29.94 -25.11
CA ASN A 102 -5.72 -29.04 -25.79
C ASN A 102 -4.42 -28.79 -25.01
N LYS A 103 -4.16 -29.58 -23.97
CA LYS A 103 -3.00 -29.44 -23.09
C LYS A 103 -1.66 -29.44 -23.84
N THR A 104 -1.47 -30.36 -24.78
CA THR A 104 -0.19 -30.60 -25.45
C THR A 104 0.24 -29.39 -26.28
N ARG A 105 -0.69 -28.80 -27.03
CA ARG A 105 -0.40 -27.60 -27.83
C ARG A 105 -0.09 -26.38 -26.95
N MET A 106 -0.77 -26.22 -25.82
CA MET A 106 -0.52 -25.11 -24.90
C MET A 106 0.85 -25.26 -24.24
N GLN A 107 1.22 -26.48 -23.84
CA GLN A 107 2.56 -26.79 -23.34
C GLN A 107 3.64 -26.56 -24.39
N ALA A 108 3.40 -26.94 -25.65
CA ALA A 108 4.33 -26.69 -26.74
C ALA A 108 4.57 -25.19 -26.98
N GLU A 109 3.52 -24.38 -26.97
CA GLU A 109 3.65 -22.92 -27.09
C GLU A 109 4.38 -22.30 -25.88
N LEU A 110 4.15 -22.80 -24.66
CA LEU A 110 4.94 -22.37 -23.50
C LEU A 110 6.43 -22.74 -23.66
N THR A 111 6.75 -23.93 -24.15
CA THR A 111 8.14 -24.35 -24.38
C THR A 111 8.81 -23.44 -25.41
N LYS A 112 8.15 -23.12 -26.52
CA LYS A 112 8.67 -22.17 -27.52
C LYS A 112 8.88 -20.78 -26.92
N LEU A 113 7.97 -20.33 -26.07
CA LEU A 113 8.05 -19.05 -25.37
C LEU A 113 9.24 -19.01 -24.42
N LYS A 114 9.46 -20.05 -23.62
CA LYS A 114 10.65 -20.17 -22.76
C LYS A 114 11.97 -20.15 -23.55
N LEU A 115 12.02 -20.87 -24.69
CA LEU A 115 13.18 -20.87 -25.57
C LEU A 115 13.46 -19.49 -26.17
N LYS A 116 12.42 -18.79 -26.64
CA LYS A 116 12.49 -17.42 -27.17
C LYS A 116 13.12 -16.45 -26.16
N HIS A 117 12.74 -16.57 -24.88
CA HIS A 117 13.27 -15.72 -23.81
C HIS A 117 14.53 -16.29 -23.13
N LYS A 118 15.02 -17.46 -23.55
CA LYS A 118 16.20 -18.14 -22.99
C LYS A 118 16.07 -18.45 -21.48
N VAL A 119 14.87 -18.83 -21.03
CA VAL A 119 14.55 -19.11 -19.62
C VAL A 119 14.21 -20.58 -19.38
N LYS A 120 14.41 -21.07 -18.15
CA LYS A 120 14.07 -22.46 -17.76
C LYS A 120 12.67 -22.56 -17.17
N SER A 121 12.25 -21.54 -16.45
CA SER A 121 10.98 -21.50 -15.70
C SER A 121 10.14 -20.28 -16.07
N VAL A 122 8.88 -20.27 -15.68
CA VAL A 122 7.94 -19.17 -16.01
C VAL A 122 8.20 -17.92 -15.18
N ASP A 123 8.73 -18.10 -13.97
CA ASP A 123 9.17 -17.05 -13.04
C ASP A 123 10.41 -16.28 -13.53
N GLN A 124 11.09 -16.78 -14.55
CA GLN A 124 12.24 -16.10 -15.18
C GLN A 124 11.83 -15.27 -16.40
N LEU A 125 10.57 -15.34 -16.83
CA LEU A 125 10.11 -14.58 -17.99
C LEU A 125 10.16 -13.08 -17.69
N PRO A 126 10.76 -12.26 -18.57
CA PRO A 126 10.88 -10.83 -18.32
C PRO A 126 9.49 -10.21 -18.29
N LEU A 127 9.14 -9.49 -17.25
CA LEU A 127 7.87 -8.78 -17.19
C LEU A 127 8.05 -7.31 -17.58
N LYS A 128 6.97 -6.61 -17.93
CA LYS A 128 7.03 -5.14 -18.11
C LYS A 128 7.61 -4.51 -16.85
N ASP A 129 8.34 -3.40 -17.01
CA ASP A 129 8.94 -2.68 -15.91
C ASP A 129 7.90 -2.43 -14.80
N GLY A 130 8.21 -2.87 -13.57
CA GLY A 130 7.31 -2.80 -12.42
C GLY A 130 6.43 -4.04 -12.14
N LEU A 131 6.42 -5.06 -13.01
CA LEU A 131 5.65 -6.31 -12.82
C LEU A 131 6.45 -7.47 -12.19
N ASP A 132 7.78 -7.49 -12.33
CA ASP A 132 8.67 -8.51 -11.73
C ASP A 132 8.83 -8.33 -10.21
N ASP A 133 8.58 -7.12 -9.72
CA ASP A 133 8.97 -6.67 -8.37
C ASP A 133 7.85 -6.78 -7.31
N ASP A 134 6.94 -7.76 -7.43
CA ASP A 134 5.66 -7.75 -6.68
C ASP A 134 5.62 -8.57 -5.36
N GLU A 135 6.73 -9.18 -4.93
CA GLU A 135 6.88 -9.52 -3.51
C GLU A 135 7.67 -8.38 -2.84
N THR A 136 7.03 -7.65 -1.93
CA THR A 136 7.79 -6.77 -1.02
C THR A 136 8.80 -7.67 -0.32
N PRO A 137 10.12 -7.46 -0.51
CA PRO A 137 11.12 -8.41 -0.03
C PRO A 137 11.07 -8.54 1.49
N ILE A 138 10.49 -7.54 2.16
CA ILE A 138 10.43 -7.43 3.61
C ILE A 138 9.04 -7.00 4.05
N ARG A 139 8.55 -7.66 5.09
CA ARG A 139 7.36 -7.25 5.83
C ARG A 139 7.78 -6.38 7.00
N TRP A 140 7.38 -5.11 6.94
CA TRP A 140 7.65 -4.15 8.00
C TRP A 140 6.60 -4.21 9.11
N ILE A 141 7.09 -4.18 10.35
CA ILE A 141 6.30 -4.27 11.57
C ILE A 141 6.75 -3.19 12.55
N ARG A 142 5.80 -2.38 13.01
CA ARG A 142 6.04 -1.38 14.04
C ARG A 142 5.56 -1.90 15.38
N VAL A 143 6.40 -1.81 16.41
CA VAL A 143 5.98 -2.07 17.79
C VAL A 143 5.08 -0.93 18.26
N ASN A 144 3.94 -1.27 18.85
CA ASN A 144 2.99 -0.32 19.35
C ASN A 144 3.34 0.10 20.79
N THR A 145 4.15 1.16 20.91
CA THR A 145 4.60 1.71 22.21
C THR A 145 3.50 2.30 23.08
N ILE A 146 2.27 2.42 22.56
CA ILE A 146 1.09 2.73 23.40
C ILE A 146 0.80 1.57 24.36
N LYS A 147 1.11 0.34 23.96
CA LYS A 147 0.75 -0.91 24.66
C LYS A 147 1.93 -1.66 25.25
N THR A 148 3.08 -1.63 24.60
CA THR A 148 4.23 -2.45 25.01
C THR A 148 5.54 -1.85 24.53
N GLU A 149 6.63 -2.22 25.18
CA GLU A 149 7.98 -1.88 24.76
C GLU A 149 8.59 -3.03 23.96
N ALA A 150 9.51 -2.72 23.04
CA ALA A 150 10.12 -3.75 22.20
C ALA A 150 10.80 -4.84 23.00
N GLU A 151 11.56 -4.51 24.05
CA GLU A 151 12.23 -5.51 24.88
C GLU A 151 11.23 -6.47 25.57
N SER A 152 10.14 -5.92 26.13
CA SER A 152 9.07 -6.70 26.76
C SER A 152 8.35 -7.59 25.75
N LEU A 153 8.04 -7.06 24.55
CA LEU A 153 7.43 -7.81 23.46
C LEU A 153 8.29 -9.03 23.06
N PHE A 154 9.61 -8.82 22.89
CA PHE A 154 10.53 -9.87 22.45
C PHE A 154 10.73 -10.95 23.51
N LYS A 155 10.66 -10.60 24.80
CA LYS A 155 10.70 -11.57 25.91
C LYS A 155 9.38 -12.35 26.05
N LYS A 156 8.24 -11.67 25.89
CA LYS A 156 6.91 -12.23 26.14
C LYS A 156 6.46 -13.22 25.05
N HIS A 157 6.82 -12.95 23.80
CA HIS A 157 6.28 -13.70 22.65
C HIS A 157 7.35 -14.57 22.00
N ALA A 158 7.13 -15.89 22.06
CA ALA A 158 8.01 -16.89 21.45
C ALA A 158 8.29 -16.62 19.96
N PHE A 159 7.32 -16.04 19.25
CA PHE A 159 7.51 -15.63 17.85
C PHE A 159 8.69 -14.68 17.68
N PHE A 160 8.83 -13.68 18.55
CA PHE A 160 9.89 -12.67 18.45
C PHE A 160 11.20 -13.13 19.10
N SER A 161 11.14 -13.86 20.20
CA SER A 161 12.35 -14.39 20.86
C SER A 161 13.13 -15.38 19.99
N ASN A 162 12.44 -16.05 19.06
CA ASN A 162 13.04 -17.04 18.16
C ASN A 162 13.62 -16.44 16.87
N LEU A 163 13.49 -15.13 16.66
CA LEU A 163 14.07 -14.45 15.51
C LEU A 163 15.50 -14.01 15.81
N GLU A 164 16.42 -14.38 14.92
CA GLU A 164 17.80 -13.95 14.96
C GLU A 164 17.92 -12.51 14.46
N LYS A 165 18.59 -11.63 15.22
CA LYS A 165 18.80 -10.25 14.81
C LYS A 165 19.88 -10.19 13.74
N VAL A 166 19.62 -9.41 12.69
CA VAL A 166 20.56 -9.12 11.61
C VAL A 166 20.84 -7.63 11.52
N ASP A 167 22.02 -7.28 11.02
CA ASP A 167 22.49 -5.88 10.95
C ASP A 167 22.12 -5.21 9.62
N SER A 168 21.73 -5.98 8.61
CA SER A 168 21.36 -5.46 7.29
C SER A 168 20.05 -6.04 6.75
N ILE A 169 19.34 -5.20 6.00
CA ILE A 169 18.07 -5.52 5.33
C ILE A 169 18.24 -6.70 4.35
N GLU A 170 19.38 -6.77 3.68
CA GLU A 170 19.73 -7.76 2.65
C GLU A 170 19.90 -9.17 3.22
N GLU A 171 20.08 -9.30 4.54
CA GLU A 171 20.20 -10.60 5.22
C GLU A 171 18.85 -11.30 5.38
N ILE A 172 17.72 -10.59 5.18
CA ILE A 172 16.36 -11.14 5.20
C ILE A 172 16.09 -11.94 3.91
N THR A 173 16.74 -13.08 3.77
CA THR A 173 16.63 -13.98 2.62
C THR A 173 15.69 -15.17 2.88
N LYS A 174 15.43 -15.49 4.15
CA LYS A 174 14.57 -16.60 4.59
C LYS A 174 13.89 -16.26 5.94
N PRO A 175 12.83 -16.99 6.31
CA PRO A 175 12.26 -16.91 7.66
C PRO A 175 13.29 -17.18 8.76
N GLY A 176 13.07 -16.62 9.96
CA GLY A 176 13.89 -16.82 11.15
C GLY A 176 14.74 -15.61 11.54
N VAL A 177 14.74 -14.53 10.77
CA VAL A 177 15.54 -13.32 11.05
C VAL A 177 14.69 -12.06 11.20
N ILE A 178 15.23 -11.08 11.93
CA ILE A 178 14.63 -9.77 12.15
C ILE A 178 15.67 -8.65 12.05
N TYR A 179 15.38 -7.64 11.24
CA TYR A 179 16.19 -6.42 11.13
C TYR A 179 15.51 -5.29 11.90
N GLN A 180 16.27 -4.45 12.60
CA GLN A 180 15.76 -3.21 13.20
C GLN A 180 16.09 -2.03 12.29
N ASP A 181 15.10 -1.20 11.98
CA ASP A 181 15.30 -0.04 11.12
C ASP A 181 16.26 0.99 11.74
N SER A 182 17.17 1.52 10.91
CA SER A 182 18.19 2.47 11.32
C SER A 182 17.67 3.91 11.47
N HIS A 183 16.53 4.26 10.88
CA HIS A 183 16.00 5.62 10.87
C HIS A 183 14.76 5.78 11.74
N ILE A 184 13.94 4.74 11.85
CA ILE A 184 12.67 4.78 12.56
C ILE A 184 12.75 3.87 13.79
N LYS A 185 12.64 4.48 14.97
CA LYS A 185 12.64 3.74 16.24
C LYS A 185 11.47 2.76 16.26
N ASN A 186 11.68 1.57 16.84
CA ASN A 186 10.64 0.54 17.01
C ASN A 186 10.04 -0.04 15.72
N LEU A 187 10.69 0.17 14.57
CA LEU A 187 10.33 -0.46 13.31
C LEU A 187 11.27 -1.63 13.01
N TYR A 188 10.71 -2.76 12.61
CA TYR A 188 11.48 -3.97 12.30
C TYR A 188 11.05 -4.57 10.96
N GLY A 189 12.00 -5.15 10.24
CA GLY A 189 11.79 -5.92 9.02
C GLY A 189 11.87 -7.42 9.28
N ILE A 190 10.92 -8.18 8.76
CA ILE A 190 10.92 -9.65 8.80
C ILE A 190 10.62 -10.23 7.42
N HIS A 191 10.95 -11.50 7.23
CA HIS A 191 10.66 -12.18 5.97
C HIS A 191 9.13 -12.27 5.70
N PRO A 192 8.62 -12.04 4.47
CA PRO A 192 7.18 -12.00 4.18
C PRO A 192 6.40 -13.28 4.48
N ARG A 193 7.10 -14.43 4.50
CA ARG A 193 6.54 -15.76 4.84
C ARG A 193 6.34 -15.99 6.34
N GLU A 194 6.79 -15.08 7.19
CA GLU A 194 6.55 -15.17 8.62
C GLU A 194 5.05 -15.10 8.95
N LYS A 195 4.62 -15.94 9.91
CA LYS A 195 3.21 -16.08 10.31
C LYS A 195 2.81 -15.06 11.39
N LEU A 196 3.20 -13.81 11.22
CA LEU A 196 2.94 -12.74 12.20
C LEU A 196 1.44 -12.56 12.48
N THR A 197 0.59 -12.60 11.47
CA THR A 197 -0.83 -12.24 11.62
C THR A 197 -1.65 -13.20 12.47
N SER A 198 -1.11 -14.40 12.77
CA SER A 198 -1.70 -15.38 13.68
C SER A 198 -1.13 -15.31 15.10
N THR A 199 -0.18 -14.43 15.38
CA THR A 199 0.43 -14.27 16.71
C THR A 199 -0.47 -13.46 17.64
N ASP A 200 -0.39 -13.74 18.93
CA ASP A 200 -1.09 -12.95 19.96
C ASP A 200 -0.65 -11.49 19.95
N ALA A 201 0.65 -11.22 19.73
CA ALA A 201 1.16 -9.86 19.61
C ALA A 201 0.43 -9.05 18.54
N TYR A 202 0.24 -9.64 17.35
CA TYR A 202 -0.53 -8.98 16.31
C TYR A 202 -1.99 -8.87 16.73
N LEU A 203 -2.65 -9.96 17.11
CA LEU A 203 -4.09 -9.98 17.44
C LEU A 203 -4.46 -8.95 18.52
N HIS A 204 -3.66 -8.84 19.58
CA HIS A 204 -3.84 -7.88 20.67
C HIS A 204 -3.37 -6.46 20.33
N GLY A 205 -2.85 -6.21 19.13
CA GLY A 205 -2.44 -4.88 18.66
C GLY A 205 -1.16 -4.36 19.30
N GLU A 206 -0.31 -5.24 19.81
CA GLU A 206 1.03 -4.91 20.33
C GLU A 206 2.03 -4.65 19.19
N VAL A 207 1.74 -5.15 17.98
CA VAL A 207 2.46 -4.83 16.74
C VAL A 207 1.51 -4.47 15.62
N ILE A 208 1.96 -3.57 14.73
CA ILE A 208 1.19 -3.05 13.61
C ILE A 208 1.98 -3.27 12.32
N ILE A 209 1.38 -3.90 11.31
CA ILE A 209 1.98 -4.02 9.98
C ILE A 209 1.86 -2.65 9.29
N GLN A 210 3.00 -2.03 9.01
CA GLN A 210 3.07 -0.72 8.39
C GLN A 210 4.31 -0.66 7.52
N ASP A 211 4.13 -0.31 6.25
CA ASP A 211 5.25 -0.11 5.34
C ASP A 211 6.20 0.95 5.90
N ARG A 212 7.51 0.69 5.76
CA ARG A 212 8.59 1.57 6.23
C ARG A 212 8.39 3.02 5.84
N ALA A 213 8.10 3.28 4.56
CA ALA A 213 7.94 4.63 4.06
C ALA A 213 6.71 5.33 4.67
N SER A 214 5.70 4.56 5.09
CA SER A 214 4.52 5.09 5.78
C SER A 214 4.77 5.43 7.25
N CYS A 215 5.92 5.10 7.83
CA CYS A 215 6.28 5.47 9.21
C CYS A 215 6.89 6.87 9.30
N PHE A 216 7.59 7.32 8.24
CA PHE A 216 8.27 8.62 8.22
C PHE A 216 7.41 9.83 8.56
N PRO A 217 6.13 9.97 8.15
CA PRO A 217 5.39 11.20 8.45
C PRO A 217 5.26 11.50 9.94
N ALA A 218 5.07 10.47 10.78
CA ALA A 218 5.02 10.64 12.23
C ALA A 218 6.41 10.80 12.84
N GLU A 219 7.43 10.10 12.32
CA GLU A 219 8.83 10.26 12.76
C GLU A 219 9.32 11.69 12.47
N ILE A 220 9.09 12.19 11.25
CA ILE A 220 9.45 13.54 10.81
C ILE A 220 8.77 14.61 11.65
N LEU A 221 7.49 14.44 11.99
CA LEU A 221 6.77 15.40 12.81
C LEU A 221 7.46 15.54 14.19
N ASN A 222 7.90 14.42 14.76
CA ASN A 222 8.44 14.32 16.12
C ASN A 222 9.97 14.14 16.16
N TYR A 223 10.68 14.53 15.09
CA TYR A 223 12.13 14.26 14.95
C TYR A 223 12.99 15.11 15.90
N ASP A 224 12.57 16.36 16.17
CA ASP A 224 13.27 17.31 17.03
C ASP A 224 12.69 17.24 18.45
N GLU A 225 13.50 16.79 19.41
CA GLU A 225 13.10 16.64 20.82
C GLU A 225 12.73 17.98 21.47
N ASN A 226 13.14 19.11 20.91
CA ASN A 226 12.77 20.45 21.38
C ASN A 226 11.47 20.96 20.74
N ASP A 227 10.96 20.30 19.70
CA ASP A 227 9.74 20.67 18.97
C ASP A 227 8.60 19.69 19.32
N ILE A 228 8.22 19.68 20.60
CA ILE A 228 7.25 18.72 21.14
C ILE A 228 5.83 19.08 20.71
N HIS A 229 5.08 18.10 20.21
CA HIS A 229 3.67 18.24 19.85
C HIS A 229 2.81 17.35 20.75
N SER A 230 2.02 17.93 21.66
CA SER A 230 1.06 17.19 22.51
C SER A 230 -0.27 16.94 21.81
N GLU A 231 -0.75 17.93 21.05
CA GLU A 231 -1.98 17.84 20.28
C GLU A 231 -1.68 17.92 18.78
N VAL A 232 -2.09 16.87 18.06
CA VAL A 232 -1.78 16.72 16.62
C VAL A 232 -3.02 16.36 15.81
N ILE A 233 -3.02 16.77 14.54
CA ILE A 233 -4.05 16.38 13.57
C ILE A 233 -3.48 15.40 12.54
N ASP A 234 -4.24 14.34 12.25
CA ASP A 234 -4.09 13.55 11.02
C ASP A 234 -5.28 13.87 10.09
N ALA A 235 -4.99 14.62 9.01
CA ALA A 235 -6.00 15.19 8.12
C ALA A 235 -6.70 14.18 7.20
N CYS A 236 -6.09 13.02 6.97
CA CYS A 236 -6.57 11.98 6.05
C CYS A 236 -6.24 10.59 6.63
N ALA A 237 -6.88 10.29 7.76
CA ALA A 237 -6.36 9.33 8.72
C ALA A 237 -6.53 7.86 8.35
N ALA A 238 -7.57 7.48 7.59
CA ALA A 238 -7.86 6.06 7.42
C ALA A 238 -6.81 5.34 6.52
N PRO A 239 -6.41 4.10 6.86
CA PRO A 239 -7.00 3.22 7.86
C PRO A 239 -6.47 3.40 9.30
N GLY A 240 -5.57 4.35 9.58
CA GLY A 240 -5.11 4.69 10.93
C GLY A 240 -3.65 4.37 11.24
N ASN A 241 -2.86 3.91 10.26
CA ASN A 241 -1.45 3.54 10.52
C ASN A 241 -0.60 4.75 10.94
N LYS A 242 -0.78 5.91 10.30
CA LYS A 242 -0.07 7.15 10.66
C LYS A 242 -0.63 7.74 11.95
N THR A 243 -1.95 7.76 12.07
CA THR A 243 -2.66 8.18 13.28
C THR A 243 -2.15 7.47 14.53
N THR A 244 -2.08 6.14 14.50
CA THR A 244 -1.62 5.33 15.63
C THR A 244 -0.10 5.43 15.84
N HIS A 245 0.66 5.83 14.82
CA HIS A 245 2.08 6.13 14.98
C HIS A 245 2.27 7.48 15.66
N ALA A 246 1.59 8.53 15.22
CA ALA A 246 1.57 9.83 15.88
C ALA A 246 1.10 9.72 17.35
N ALA A 247 0.06 8.91 17.58
CA ALA A 247 -0.46 8.61 18.91
C ALA A 247 0.62 8.03 19.85
N SER A 248 1.56 7.27 19.30
CA SER A 248 2.63 6.64 20.07
C SER A 248 3.68 7.64 20.59
N TYR A 249 3.85 8.78 19.93
CA TYR A 249 4.69 9.89 20.41
C TYR A 249 3.92 10.72 21.45
N VAL A 250 2.69 11.14 21.13
CA VAL A 250 1.92 12.01 22.03
C VAL A 250 1.50 11.34 23.34
N ASN A 251 1.46 10.00 23.37
CA ASN A 251 1.15 9.21 24.57
C ASN A 251 2.04 9.51 25.78
N ASN A 252 3.24 10.07 25.57
CA ASN A 252 4.18 10.39 26.64
C ASN A 252 3.95 11.79 27.23
N HIS A 253 2.95 12.54 26.74
CA HIS A 253 2.64 13.89 27.19
C HIS A 253 1.31 13.93 27.94
N GLU A 254 1.24 14.82 28.93
CA GLU A 254 0.00 15.11 29.62
C GLU A 254 -1.03 15.65 28.63
N ASN A 255 -2.25 15.07 28.64
CA ASN A 255 -3.33 15.39 27.69
C ASN A 255 -2.97 15.20 26.21
N GLY A 256 -1.98 14.36 25.90
CA GLY A 256 -1.61 14.04 24.52
C GLY A 256 -2.78 13.46 23.72
N VAL A 257 -3.00 13.96 22.50
CA VAL A 257 -4.17 13.60 21.69
C VAL A 257 -3.92 13.73 20.19
N VAL A 258 -4.48 12.79 19.42
CA VAL A 258 -4.51 12.80 17.96
C VAL A 258 -5.94 12.97 17.46
N TYR A 259 -6.24 14.07 16.78
CA TYR A 259 -7.50 14.27 16.08
C TYR A 259 -7.39 13.73 14.65
N ALA A 260 -8.20 12.72 14.32
CA ALA A 260 -8.03 11.92 13.11
C ALA A 260 -9.25 12.07 12.20
N PHE A 261 -9.11 12.75 11.05
CA PHE A 261 -10.21 13.03 10.15
C PHE A 261 -10.24 12.05 8.97
N GLU A 262 -11.43 11.55 8.64
CA GLU A 262 -11.68 10.77 7.42
C GLU A 262 -13.05 11.12 6.86
N ARG A 263 -13.09 11.46 5.56
CA ARG A 263 -14.32 11.85 4.88
C ARG A 263 -15.19 10.67 4.43
N ASP A 264 -14.60 9.50 4.25
CA ASP A 264 -15.34 8.32 3.77
C ASP A 264 -15.94 7.51 4.93
N ASN A 265 -17.25 7.30 4.87
CA ASN A 265 -18.03 6.63 5.92
C ASN A 265 -17.63 5.16 6.15
N GLN A 266 -17.09 4.45 5.15
CA GLN A 266 -16.62 3.07 5.36
C GLN A 266 -15.21 3.06 5.93
N ARG A 267 -14.32 3.93 5.41
CA ARG A 267 -12.95 4.04 5.87
C ARG A 267 -12.85 4.56 7.30
N VAL A 268 -13.75 5.46 7.73
CA VAL A 268 -13.77 5.93 9.12
C VAL A 268 -14.15 4.82 10.11
N LYS A 269 -14.97 3.84 9.70
CA LYS A 269 -15.26 2.66 10.54
C LYS A 269 -14.01 1.81 10.73
N VAL A 270 -13.25 1.58 9.64
CA VAL A 270 -11.96 0.89 9.70
C VAL A 270 -10.98 1.65 10.59
N LEU A 271 -10.90 2.98 10.44
CA LEU A 271 -10.07 3.85 11.27
C LEU A 271 -10.42 3.68 12.76
N LYS A 272 -11.70 3.75 13.13
CA LYS A 272 -12.15 3.54 14.52
C LYS A 272 -11.71 2.19 15.06
N THR A 273 -11.95 1.10 14.31
CA THR A 273 -11.54 -0.25 14.73
C THR A 273 -10.02 -0.37 14.89
N MET A 274 -9.23 0.22 13.99
CA MET A 274 -7.76 0.16 14.08
C MET A 274 -7.23 1.00 15.25
N CYS A 275 -7.79 2.19 15.48
CA CYS A 275 -7.43 3.03 16.61
C CYS A 275 -7.78 2.35 17.93
N GLU A 276 -9.00 1.81 18.09
CA GLU A 276 -9.41 1.06 19.29
C GLU A 276 -8.51 -0.15 19.56
N ARG A 277 -8.12 -0.88 18.50
CA ARG A 277 -7.18 -1.99 18.62
C ARG A 277 -5.79 -1.51 19.01
N ALA A 278 -5.33 -0.36 18.54
CA ALA A 278 -4.02 0.18 18.90
C ALA A 278 -3.99 0.74 20.33
N THR A 279 -5.02 1.47 20.75
CA THR A 279 -5.07 2.12 22.08
C THR A 279 -5.53 1.16 23.18
N GLY A 280 -6.29 0.12 22.83
CA GLY A 280 -6.98 -0.71 23.82
C GLY A 280 -8.05 0.07 24.60
N LYS A 281 -8.48 -0.48 25.73
CA LYS A 281 -9.55 0.10 26.55
C LYS A 281 -9.08 1.26 27.44
N SER A 282 -7.81 1.27 27.83
CA SER A 282 -7.26 2.22 28.81
C SER A 282 -6.92 3.59 28.22
N LYS A 283 -6.60 3.68 26.93
CA LYS A 283 -6.12 4.91 26.28
C LYS A 283 -7.02 5.38 25.14
N LYS A 284 -8.34 5.16 25.25
CA LYS A 284 -9.29 5.50 24.18
C LYS A 284 -9.34 7.00 23.85
N SER A 285 -9.04 7.88 24.80
CA SER A 285 -8.99 9.33 24.60
C SER A 285 -7.77 9.81 23.83
N LEU A 286 -6.74 8.97 23.64
CA LEU A 286 -5.51 9.32 22.95
C LEU A 286 -5.74 9.63 21.46
N ILE A 287 -6.80 9.07 20.87
CA ILE A 287 -7.14 9.28 19.46
C ILE A 287 -8.63 9.59 19.35
N HIS A 288 -8.98 10.65 18.62
CA HIS A 288 -10.36 11.02 18.29
C HIS A 288 -10.62 10.87 16.78
N PRO A 289 -11.10 9.69 16.32
CA PRO A 289 -11.52 9.51 14.94
C PRO A 289 -12.84 10.21 14.63
N THR A 290 -12.81 11.12 13.66
CA THR A 290 -13.92 11.99 13.27
C THR A 290 -14.28 11.76 11.81
N HIS A 291 -15.56 11.48 11.54
CA HIS A 291 -16.09 11.41 10.18
C HIS A 291 -16.38 12.83 9.70
N SER A 292 -15.42 13.44 9.01
CA SER A 292 -15.56 14.79 8.47
C SER A 292 -14.58 15.02 7.33
N ASP A 293 -14.90 15.98 6.47
CA ASP A 293 -13.96 16.55 5.54
C ASP A 293 -13.07 17.55 6.29
N PHE A 294 -11.78 17.23 6.43
CA PHE A 294 -10.82 18.09 7.11
C PHE A 294 -10.83 19.52 6.56
N THR A 295 -11.06 19.73 5.25
CA THR A 295 -11.08 21.07 4.65
C THR A 295 -12.28 21.93 5.05
N LYS A 296 -13.26 21.35 5.76
CA LYS A 296 -14.44 22.04 6.30
C LYS A 296 -14.35 22.29 7.80
N ILE A 297 -13.30 21.81 8.45
CA ILE A 297 -13.09 22.04 9.88
C ILE A 297 -12.65 23.49 10.08
N SER A 298 -13.16 24.14 11.12
CA SER A 298 -12.71 25.48 11.48
C SER A 298 -11.38 25.36 12.25
N PRO A 299 -10.28 25.99 11.79
CA PRO A 299 -9.01 25.96 12.51
C PRO A 299 -9.09 26.61 13.90
N LYS A 300 -10.10 27.46 14.14
CA LYS A 300 -10.34 28.10 15.44
C LYS A 300 -10.89 27.14 16.48
N ASP A 301 -11.49 26.02 16.06
CA ASP A 301 -12.02 24.99 16.95
C ASP A 301 -10.89 24.15 17.58
N PHE A 302 -9.67 24.31 17.03
CA PHE A 302 -8.47 23.56 17.38
C PHE A 302 -7.28 24.52 17.63
N PRO A 303 -7.41 25.47 18.57
CA PRO A 303 -6.46 26.57 18.72
C PRO A 303 -5.09 26.14 19.24
N THR A 304 -4.98 24.96 19.85
CA THR A 304 -3.76 24.42 20.50
C THR A 304 -2.97 23.45 19.62
N ILE A 305 -3.47 23.10 18.42
CA ILE A 305 -2.77 22.17 17.53
C ILE A 305 -1.46 22.78 17.04
N THR A 306 -0.35 22.07 17.31
CA THR A 306 0.99 22.50 16.90
C THR A 306 1.58 21.64 15.78
N GLY A 307 1.11 20.40 15.61
CA GLY A 307 1.61 19.45 14.62
C GLY A 307 0.49 18.86 13.75
N LEU A 308 0.72 18.76 12.44
CA LEU A 308 -0.24 18.15 11.51
C LEU A 308 0.44 17.16 10.55
N ILE A 309 -0.21 16.03 10.30
CA ILE A 309 0.11 15.08 9.24
C ILE A 309 -0.95 15.20 8.15
N VAL A 310 -0.49 15.38 6.91
CA VAL A 310 -1.33 15.49 5.72
C VAL A 310 -0.87 14.44 4.71
N ASP A 311 -1.53 13.27 4.75
CA ASP A 311 -1.36 12.15 3.80
C ASP A 311 -2.59 12.00 2.90
N PRO A 312 -2.82 12.92 1.95
CA PRO A 312 -4.04 12.96 1.16
C PRO A 312 -4.10 11.83 0.14
N SER A 313 -5.26 11.72 -0.53
CA SER A 313 -5.38 10.84 -1.69
C SER A 313 -4.36 11.21 -2.77
N CYS A 314 -3.61 10.20 -3.22
CA CYS A 314 -2.59 10.26 -4.27
C CYS A 314 -2.95 9.30 -5.41
N SER A 315 -2.23 9.41 -6.54
CA SER A 315 -2.27 8.43 -7.63
C SER A 315 -2.03 7.00 -7.12
N GLY A 316 -1.09 6.84 -6.18
CA GLY A 316 -0.68 5.54 -5.67
C GLY A 316 0.36 4.83 -6.53
N SER A 317 1.02 5.56 -7.44
CA SER A 317 2.05 5.05 -8.35
C SER A 317 3.30 4.51 -7.65
N GLY A 318 3.53 4.88 -6.39
CA GLY A 318 4.62 4.35 -5.56
C GLY A 318 4.27 3.09 -4.74
N ILE A 319 3.03 2.58 -4.84
CA ILE A 319 2.57 1.41 -4.07
C ILE A 319 2.79 0.12 -4.87
N PHE A 320 3.43 -0.88 -4.26
CA PHE A 320 3.55 -2.23 -4.83
C PHE A 320 2.20 -2.86 -5.20
N GLY A 321 2.15 -3.61 -6.30
CA GLY A 321 0.94 -4.25 -6.81
C GLY A 321 0.00 -3.35 -7.63
N ARG A 322 0.12 -2.01 -7.55
CA ARG A 322 -0.60 -1.12 -8.47
C ARG A 322 -0.02 -1.12 -9.89
N ALA A 323 1.28 -1.33 -10.03
CA ALA A 323 1.94 -1.45 -11.33
C ALA A 323 1.31 -2.55 -12.21
N ILE A 324 0.83 -3.65 -11.61
CA ILE A 324 0.10 -4.70 -12.33
C ILE A 324 -1.27 -4.21 -12.81
N GLU A 325 -1.98 -3.44 -11.99
CA GLU A 325 -3.26 -2.86 -12.39
C GLU A 325 -3.05 -1.82 -13.52
N ASP A 326 -2.02 -0.99 -13.41
CA ASP A 326 -1.75 0.11 -14.35
C ASP A 326 -1.15 -0.36 -15.68
N ALA A 327 -0.23 -1.33 -15.70
CA ALA A 327 0.43 -1.84 -16.92
C ALA A 327 -0.54 -2.56 -17.88
N ASN A 328 -1.74 -2.89 -17.40
CA ASN A 328 -2.74 -3.64 -18.14
C ASN A 328 -3.81 -2.79 -18.83
N ALA A 329 -3.77 -1.46 -18.67
CA ALA A 329 -4.66 -0.48 -19.30
C ALA A 329 -4.23 -0.07 -20.73
N GLU A 330 -5.18 0.23 -21.61
CA GLU A 330 -4.96 0.63 -23.02
C GLU A 330 -4.22 1.99 -23.13
N GLU A 331 -3.17 2.07 -23.97
CA GLU A 331 -2.15 3.14 -23.90
C GLU A 331 -2.64 4.55 -24.30
N GLN A 332 -3.46 4.70 -25.34
CA GLN A 332 -3.79 6.03 -25.91
C GLN A 332 -4.84 6.81 -25.11
N THR A 333 -5.87 6.16 -24.58
CA THR A 333 -6.90 6.79 -23.73
C THR A 333 -6.41 7.01 -22.30
N LYS A 334 -5.32 6.34 -21.90
CA LYS A 334 -4.75 6.38 -20.55
C LYS A 334 -3.95 7.65 -20.27
N GLU A 335 -3.15 8.15 -21.21
CA GLU A 335 -2.28 9.31 -20.96
C GLU A 335 -3.06 10.60 -20.67
N GLU A 336 -4.13 10.86 -21.43
CA GLU A 336 -4.98 12.05 -21.23
C GLU A 336 -5.79 11.96 -19.93
N ILE A 337 -6.41 10.79 -19.66
CA ILE A 337 -7.20 10.56 -18.45
C ILE A 337 -6.32 10.58 -17.19
N ASP A 338 -5.10 10.04 -17.27
CA ASP A 338 -4.17 10.01 -16.15
C ASP A 338 -3.64 11.42 -15.83
N THR A 339 -3.36 12.24 -16.85
CA THR A 339 -2.93 13.63 -16.66
C THR A 339 -4.03 14.49 -16.02
N GLU A 340 -5.28 14.39 -16.49
CA GLU A 340 -6.40 15.13 -15.88
C GLU A 340 -6.64 14.71 -14.43
N ARG A 341 -6.61 13.40 -14.16
CA ARG A 341 -6.75 12.85 -12.81
C ARG A 341 -5.65 13.33 -11.88
N LEU A 342 -4.40 13.28 -12.34
CA LEU A 342 -3.23 13.71 -11.59
C LEU A 342 -3.29 15.21 -11.26
N ASN A 343 -3.75 16.05 -12.19
CA ASN A 343 -3.99 17.47 -11.93
C ASN A 343 -5.12 17.71 -10.91
N LYS A 344 -6.22 16.95 -10.99
CA LYS A 344 -7.31 17.02 -9.99
C LYS A 344 -6.82 16.63 -8.59
N LEU A 345 -5.98 15.60 -8.49
CA LEU A 345 -5.36 15.16 -7.24
C LEU A 345 -4.41 16.23 -6.69
N ALA A 346 -3.52 16.79 -7.51
CA ALA A 346 -2.63 17.87 -7.12
C ALA A 346 -3.40 19.12 -6.64
N GLY A 347 -4.49 19.50 -7.31
CA GLY A 347 -5.35 20.61 -6.88
C GLY A 347 -6.02 20.35 -5.51
N PHE A 348 -6.49 19.12 -5.26
CA PHE A 348 -6.99 18.74 -3.94
C PHE A 348 -5.89 18.77 -2.86
N GLN A 349 -4.70 18.25 -3.18
CA GLN A 349 -3.52 18.24 -2.31
C GLN A 349 -3.07 19.66 -1.94
N PHE A 350 -3.09 20.58 -2.91
CA PHE A 350 -2.85 22.00 -2.66
C PHE A 350 -3.88 22.58 -1.68
N LYS A 351 -5.18 22.35 -1.94
CA LYS A 351 -6.27 22.88 -1.10
C LYS A 351 -6.18 22.38 0.34
N ILE A 352 -5.96 21.08 0.54
CA ILE A 352 -5.90 20.50 1.88
C ILE A 352 -4.66 20.96 2.66
N MET A 353 -3.52 21.11 1.97
CA MET A 353 -2.32 21.67 2.58
C MET A 353 -2.48 23.15 2.95
N LYS A 354 -3.05 23.97 2.06
CA LYS A 354 -3.34 25.38 2.35
C LYS A 354 -4.24 25.53 3.58
N HIS A 355 -5.20 24.62 3.74
CA HIS A 355 -6.03 24.56 4.94
C HIS A 355 -5.25 24.16 6.20
N ALA A 356 -4.39 23.14 6.12
CA ALA A 356 -3.53 22.73 7.25
C ALA A 356 -2.63 23.88 7.76
N LEU A 357 -2.06 24.68 6.85
CA LEU A 357 -1.23 25.85 7.20
C LEU A 357 -2.03 27.04 7.77
N SER A 358 -3.36 26.93 7.87
CA SER A 358 -4.23 27.97 8.45
C SER A 358 -4.50 27.80 9.94
N PHE A 359 -4.01 26.70 10.56
CA PHE A 359 -4.15 26.47 11.99
C PHE A 359 -3.31 27.48 12.79
N PRO A 360 -3.91 28.15 13.80
CA PRO A 360 -3.33 29.34 14.41
C PRO A 360 -2.04 29.05 15.18
N SER A 361 -1.93 27.89 15.81
CA SER A 361 -0.75 27.46 16.58
C SER A 361 0.11 26.41 15.88
N ALA A 362 -0.19 26.11 14.61
CA ALA A 362 0.57 25.12 13.87
C ALA A 362 2.01 25.58 13.70
N ARG A 363 2.94 24.73 14.13
CA ARG A 363 4.39 24.91 14.02
C ARG A 363 5.01 23.96 13.01
N LYS A 364 4.44 22.78 12.78
CA LYS A 364 4.96 21.83 11.79
C LYS A 364 3.83 21.11 11.08
N VAL A 365 3.89 21.05 9.76
CA VAL A 365 2.99 20.28 8.91
C VAL A 365 3.81 19.35 8.04
N VAL A 366 3.54 18.05 8.16
CA VAL A 366 4.19 17.01 7.38
C VAL A 366 3.27 16.58 6.24
N TYR A 367 3.70 16.88 5.02
CA TYR A 367 3.04 16.44 3.80
C TYR A 367 3.66 15.14 3.33
N SER A 368 2.84 14.14 3.02
CA SER A 368 3.34 12.90 2.42
C SER A 368 2.41 12.37 1.35
N THR A 369 2.99 11.72 0.34
CA THR A 369 2.21 10.99 -0.66
C THR A 369 2.79 9.62 -0.93
N CYS A 370 1.99 8.81 -1.61
CA CYS A 370 2.34 7.53 -2.18
C CYS A 370 2.59 7.59 -3.70
N SER A 371 3.01 8.77 -4.18
CA SER A 371 3.21 9.08 -5.60
C SER A 371 4.69 9.28 -5.90
N ILE A 372 5.10 8.86 -7.10
CA ILE A 372 6.41 9.20 -7.67
C ILE A 372 6.37 10.46 -8.53
N HIS A 373 5.18 11.05 -8.77
CA HIS A 373 5.03 12.16 -9.70
C HIS A 373 5.33 13.52 -9.03
N PRO A 374 6.19 14.36 -9.63
CA PRO A 374 6.49 15.68 -9.08
C PRO A 374 5.28 16.60 -8.92
N HIS A 375 4.25 16.42 -9.76
CA HIS A 375 2.99 17.16 -9.70
C HIS A 375 2.25 17.01 -8.37
N GLU A 376 2.37 15.84 -7.73
CA GLU A 376 1.77 15.54 -6.42
C GLU A 376 2.77 15.73 -5.27
N ASN A 377 4.01 16.14 -5.55
CA ASN A 377 5.08 16.20 -4.56
C ASN A 377 5.69 17.60 -4.53
N GLU A 378 6.84 17.79 -5.20
CA GLU A 378 7.60 19.04 -5.19
C GLU A 378 6.76 20.21 -5.69
N ARG A 379 5.94 20.01 -6.72
CA ARG A 379 5.13 21.07 -7.32
C ARG A 379 4.07 21.60 -6.35
N VAL A 380 3.38 20.71 -5.63
CA VAL A 380 2.41 21.12 -4.60
C VAL A 380 3.08 22.03 -3.56
N VAL A 381 4.27 21.64 -3.09
CA VAL A 381 5.00 22.42 -2.07
C VAL A 381 5.49 23.76 -2.62
N VAL A 382 6.04 23.78 -3.84
CA VAL A 382 6.50 25.02 -4.50
C VAL A 382 5.35 25.99 -4.73
N ASP A 383 4.21 25.49 -5.23
CA ASP A 383 3.03 26.30 -5.48
C ASP A 383 2.48 26.84 -4.15
N LEU A 384 2.44 26.02 -3.09
CA LEU A 384 2.00 26.44 -1.76
C LEU A 384 2.86 27.55 -1.16
N LEU A 385 4.17 27.41 -1.22
CA LEU A 385 5.11 28.42 -0.71
C LEU A 385 5.13 29.68 -1.58
N SER A 386 4.64 29.58 -2.81
CA SER A 386 4.52 30.71 -3.73
C SER A 386 3.21 31.49 -3.59
N ASP A 387 2.18 30.87 -3.01
CA ASP A 387 0.83 31.43 -2.84
C ASP A 387 0.84 32.73 -2.00
N PRO A 388 0.21 33.82 -2.46
CA PRO A 388 0.19 35.10 -1.76
C PRO A 388 -0.40 35.06 -0.34
N ASP A 389 -1.37 34.20 -0.05
CA ASP A 389 -1.94 34.08 1.31
C ASP A 389 -0.98 33.37 2.25
N ILE A 390 -0.20 32.42 1.75
CA ILE A 390 0.87 31.77 2.52
C ILE A 390 2.07 32.70 2.65
N LYS A 391 2.38 33.48 1.62
CA LYS A 391 3.47 34.48 1.64
C LYS A 391 3.16 35.74 2.46
N SER A 392 1.92 36.18 2.55
CA SER A 392 1.57 37.22 3.53
C SER A 392 1.76 36.73 4.97
N ARG A 393 1.73 35.41 5.15
CA ARG A 393 2.18 34.70 6.35
C ARG A 393 3.66 34.27 6.26
N ALA A 394 4.47 34.78 5.30
CA ALA A 394 5.83 34.28 4.95
C ALA A 394 6.84 34.35 6.09
N GLY A 395 6.62 35.21 7.09
CA GLY A 395 7.39 35.16 8.33
C GLY A 395 7.12 33.90 9.15
N ARG A 396 6.18 33.04 8.75
CA ARG A 396 5.73 31.86 9.47
C ARG A 396 6.04 30.55 8.77
N TRP A 397 6.29 30.34 7.47
CA TRP A 397 6.46 28.96 6.93
C TRP A 397 7.63 28.79 5.97
N GLN A 398 8.42 27.74 6.19
CA GLN A 398 9.53 27.33 5.31
C GLN A 398 9.57 25.80 5.12
N ARG A 399 10.09 25.35 3.99
CA ARG A 399 10.37 23.93 3.77
C ARG A 399 11.54 23.52 4.67
N GLU A 400 11.32 22.49 5.49
CA GLU A 400 12.37 21.91 6.31
C GLU A 400 13.08 20.81 5.52
N ARG A 401 14.41 20.92 5.42
CA ARG A 401 15.23 19.94 4.70
C ARG A 401 15.81 18.93 5.69
N LEU A 402 15.06 17.87 5.94
CA LEU A 402 15.54 16.74 6.75
C LEU A 402 16.44 15.84 5.89
N SER A 403 17.68 15.65 6.33
CA SER A 403 18.65 14.79 5.64
C SER A 403 18.64 13.39 6.26
N PHE A 404 17.67 12.57 5.86
CA PHE A 404 17.75 11.12 6.09
C PHE A 404 18.76 10.56 5.09
N HIS A 405 19.99 10.32 5.53
CA HIS A 405 20.99 9.65 4.69
C HIS A 405 20.60 8.18 4.54
N LEU A 406 19.80 7.86 3.52
CA LEU A 406 19.57 6.46 3.12
C LEU A 406 20.92 5.86 2.75
N GLY A 407 21.39 4.86 3.50
CA GLY A 407 22.70 4.25 3.32
C GLY A 407 22.86 3.66 1.91
N LYS A 408 24.12 3.48 1.45
CA LYS A 408 24.42 2.94 0.11
C LYS A 408 23.83 1.53 -0.17
N GLY A 409 23.42 0.77 0.85
CA GLY A 409 22.63 -0.47 0.71
C GLY A 409 21.10 -0.24 0.69
N GLU A 410 20.61 0.76 1.43
CA GLU A 410 19.17 1.05 1.54
C GLU A 410 18.59 1.72 0.29
N ALA A 411 19.43 2.42 -0.49
CA ALA A 411 19.06 2.99 -1.79
C ALA A 411 18.68 1.91 -2.82
N GLY A 412 19.13 0.66 -2.60
CA GLY A 412 18.78 -0.51 -3.40
C GLY A 412 17.60 -1.32 -2.84
N SER A 413 17.21 -1.12 -1.57
CA SER A 413 16.08 -1.85 -1.00
C SER A 413 14.78 -1.27 -1.56
N LYS A 414 14.14 -2.05 -2.43
CA LYS A 414 12.88 -1.73 -3.12
C LYS A 414 11.72 -1.74 -2.12
N SER A 415 11.71 -0.77 -1.20
CA SER A 415 10.57 -0.42 -0.33
C SER A 415 9.73 0.68 -0.99
N SER A 416 8.49 0.90 -0.53
CA SER A 416 7.53 1.70 -1.29
C SER A 416 8.05 3.13 -1.42
N ARG A 417 8.06 3.69 -2.63
CA ARG A 417 8.56 5.06 -2.84
C ARG A 417 7.47 6.03 -2.41
N ARG A 418 7.56 6.50 -1.17
CA ARG A 418 6.80 7.66 -0.67
C ARG A 418 7.71 8.87 -0.59
N SER A 419 7.19 10.01 -1.02
CA SER A 419 7.80 11.31 -0.73
C SER A 419 7.16 11.87 0.53
N ALA A 420 7.98 12.36 1.45
CA ALA A 420 7.55 13.10 2.62
C ALA A 420 8.33 14.42 2.71
N THR A 421 7.65 15.52 2.93
CA THR A 421 8.22 16.85 3.08
C THR A 421 7.62 17.51 4.32
N ALA A 422 8.47 17.97 5.23
CA ALA A 422 8.06 18.83 6.33
C ALA A 422 8.06 20.30 5.90
N ILE A 423 7.04 21.03 6.34
CA ILE A 423 6.97 22.47 6.28
C ILE A 423 6.90 22.94 7.74
N LYS A 424 7.90 23.69 8.17
CA LYS A 424 8.05 24.17 9.55
C LYS A 424 7.78 25.65 9.63
N ALA A 425 7.24 26.07 10.77
CA ALA A 425 6.99 27.44 11.02
C ALA A 425 8.28 28.18 11.39
N ASN A 426 8.48 29.38 10.86
CA ASN A 426 9.51 30.29 11.32
C ASN A 426 9.10 30.83 12.70
N ALA A 427 10.02 30.70 13.67
CA ALA A 427 9.83 31.16 15.04
C ALA A 427 10.05 32.67 15.16
#